data_AF-A0A8T5M543-F1
#
_entry.id   AF-A0A8T5M543-F1
#
_cell.length_a   1.000
_cell.length_b   1.000
_cell.length_c   1.000
_cell.angle_alpha   90.00
_cell.angle_beta   90.00
_cell.angle_gamma   90.00
#
_symmetry.space_group_name_H-M   'P 1'
#
loop_
_entity.id
_entity.type
_entity.pdbx_description
1 polymer ?
#
loop_
_entity_poly.entity_id
_entity_poly.type
_entity_poly.pdbx_seq_one_letter_code
_entity_poly.pdbx_strand_id
1 'polypeptide(L)'
;MVFSKTFPRTVAGSNYPLWEEVFLTADEEKQLEEQCRTENFRMMDECLQDGKVLAIKNGINTDENRVRLAIALFEKRASHLVFWKESKAKEKFDEKYKH
;
A
#
# COMPACT_ATOMS: atom_id res chain seq x y z
N MET A 1 -19.94 2.33 -10.79
CA MET A 1 -20.04 0.86 -10.72
C MET A 1 -19.47 0.49 -9.38
N VAL A 2 -20.23 -0.21 -8.54
CA VAL A 2 -19.81 -0.50 -7.17
C VAL A 2 -18.80 -1.65 -7.20
N PHE A 3 -17.65 -1.45 -6.57
CA PHE A 3 -16.49 -2.35 -6.56
C PHE A 3 -16.87 -3.66 -5.87
N SER A 4 -16.59 -4.76 -6.53
CA SER A 4 -16.79 -6.11 -6.00
C SER A 4 -15.48 -6.90 -6.03
N LYS A 5 -15.33 -7.79 -5.06
CA LYS A 5 -14.23 -8.75 -5.03
C LYS A 5 -14.70 -10.08 -4.45
N THR A 6 -14.25 -11.17 -5.07
CA THR A 6 -14.60 -12.53 -4.65
C THR A 6 -13.57 -13.08 -3.67
N PHE A 7 -14.05 -13.64 -2.55
CA PHE A 7 -13.22 -14.24 -1.51
C PHE A 7 -13.59 -15.71 -1.28
N PRO A 8 -12.61 -16.60 -1.03
CA PRO A 8 -12.89 -17.99 -0.71
C PRO A 8 -13.33 -18.14 0.76
N ARG A 9 -14.45 -18.84 0.99
CA ARG A 9 -15.00 -19.19 2.30
C ARG A 9 -14.91 -20.70 2.52
N THR A 10 -14.27 -21.11 3.61
CA THR A 10 -14.25 -22.52 4.04
C THR A 10 -15.57 -22.86 4.74
N VAL A 11 -16.24 -23.92 4.28
CA VAL A 11 -17.48 -24.40 4.89
C VAL A 11 -17.22 -25.73 5.60
N ALA A 12 -17.67 -25.85 6.85
CA ALA A 12 -17.44 -27.05 7.65
C ALA A 12 -18.06 -28.28 6.95
N GLY A 13 -17.23 -29.22 6.52
CA GLY A 13 -17.64 -30.45 5.85
C GLY A 13 -17.33 -30.53 4.34
N SER A 14 -16.77 -29.48 3.72
CA SER A 14 -16.31 -29.51 2.33
C SER A 14 -14.82 -29.14 2.23
N ASN A 15 -14.05 -29.90 1.44
CA ASN A 15 -12.66 -29.57 1.09
C ASN A 15 -12.56 -28.45 0.03
N TYR A 16 -13.66 -28.04 -0.59
CA TYR A 16 -13.68 -27.01 -1.63
C TYR A 16 -14.13 -25.65 -1.08
N PRO A 17 -13.39 -24.56 -1.35
CA PRO A 17 -13.78 -23.22 -0.94
C PRO A 17 -14.98 -22.74 -1.75
N LEU A 18 -15.97 -22.19 -1.05
CA LEU A 18 -17.10 -21.49 -1.66
C LEU A 18 -16.69 -20.04 -1.93
N TRP A 19 -16.77 -19.60 -3.18
CA TRP A 19 -16.39 -18.26 -3.58
C TRP A 19 -17.58 -17.30 -3.36
N GLU A 20 -17.42 -16.36 -2.43
CA GLU A 20 -18.43 -15.36 -2.07
C GLU A 20 -18.01 -14.00 -2.64
N GLU A 21 -18.87 -13.40 -3.46
CA GLU A 21 -18.64 -12.06 -4.00
C GLU A 21 -19.16 -11.01 -3.03
N VAL A 22 -18.27 -10.11 -2.60
CA VAL A 22 -18.60 -9.02 -1.67
C VAL A 22 -18.58 -7.71 -2.44
N PHE A 23 -19.65 -6.93 -2.28
CA PHE A 23 -19.80 -5.61 -2.88
C PHE A 23 -19.57 -4.55 -1.80
N LEU A 24 -18.84 -3.49 -2.12
CA LEU A 24 -18.88 -2.28 -1.32
C LEU A 24 -20.22 -1.58 -1.52
N THR A 25 -20.64 -0.76 -0.56
CA THR A 25 -21.71 0.21 -0.74
C THR A 25 -21.15 1.52 -1.31
N ALA A 26 -21.99 2.34 -1.96
CA ALA A 26 -21.55 3.61 -2.54
C ALA A 26 -20.95 4.57 -1.48
N ASP A 27 -21.44 4.51 -0.25
CA ASP A 27 -20.91 5.32 0.86
C ASP A 27 -19.52 4.81 1.31
N GLU A 28 -19.31 3.50 1.38
CA GLU A 28 -18.00 2.91 1.69
C GLU A 28 -16.96 3.20 0.61
N GLU A 29 -17.36 3.14 -0.67
CA GLU A 29 -16.48 3.53 -1.78
C GLU A 29 -16.04 4.98 -1.65
N LYS A 30 -17.00 5.89 -1.43
CA LYS A 30 -16.70 7.32 -1.31
C LYS A 30 -15.78 7.61 -0.12
N GLN A 31 -15.99 6.95 1.02
CA GLN A 31 -15.11 7.06 2.18
C GLN A 31 -13.70 6.55 1.87
N LEU A 32 -13.58 5.40 1.19
CA LEU A 32 -12.30 4.84 0.79
C LEU A 32 -11.57 5.71 -0.21
N GLU A 33 -12.28 6.31 -1.18
CA GLU A 33 -11.69 7.26 -2.14
C GLU A 33 -11.15 8.51 -1.43
N GLU A 34 -11.88 9.04 -0.46
CA GLU A 34 -11.48 10.22 0.31
C GLU A 34 -10.30 9.93 1.23
N GLN A 35 -10.28 8.76 1.88
CA GLN A 35 -9.14 8.27 2.65
C GLN A 35 -7.92 8.06 1.76
N CYS A 36 -8.09 7.38 0.63
CA CYS A 36 -7.03 7.13 -0.34
C CYS A 36 -6.43 8.45 -0.85
N ARG A 37 -7.28 9.44 -1.18
CA ARG A 37 -6.83 10.78 -1.57
C ARG A 37 -6.00 11.43 -0.47
N THR A 38 -6.50 11.43 0.77
CA THR A 38 -5.83 12.05 1.92
C THR A 38 -4.47 11.41 2.21
N GLU A 39 -4.40 10.08 2.22
CA GLU A 39 -3.16 9.34 2.43
C GLU A 39 -2.15 9.54 1.30
N ASN A 40 -2.60 9.60 0.04
CA ASN A 40 -1.73 9.88 -1.10
C ASN A 40 -1.12 11.30 -1.02
N PHE A 41 -1.91 12.29 -0.62
CA PHE A 41 -1.41 13.65 -0.41
C PHE A 41 -0.36 13.69 0.69
N ARG A 42 -0.63 13.04 1.82
CA ARG A 42 0.32 12.94 2.94
C ARG A 42 1.61 12.26 2.51
N MET A 43 1.52 11.12 1.81
CA MET A 43 2.69 10.37 1.35
C MET A 43 3.53 11.20 0.37
N MET A 44 2.89 11.95 -0.53
CA MET A 44 3.60 12.84 -1.45
C MET A 44 4.32 13.98 -0.73
N ASP A 45 3.69 14.59 0.28
CA ASP A 45 4.33 15.64 1.10
C ASP A 45 5.58 15.11 1.82
N GLU A 46 5.48 13.91 2.44
CA GLU A 46 6.63 13.25 3.04
C GLU A 46 7.76 12.99 2.01
N CYS A 47 7.42 12.52 0.81
CA CYS A 47 8.39 12.31 -0.26
C CYS A 47 9.06 13.61 -0.74
N LEU A 48 8.33 14.74 -0.75
CA LEU A 48 8.89 16.04 -1.09
C LEU A 48 9.90 16.52 -0.04
N GLN A 49 9.59 16.33 1.26
CA GLN A 49 10.51 16.67 2.34
C GLN A 49 11.76 15.78 2.29
N ASP A 50 11.59 14.46 2.13
CA ASP A 50 12.70 13.51 2.02
C ASP A 50 13.57 13.80 0.79
N GLY A 51 12.93 14.06 -0.36
CA GLY A 51 13.60 14.43 -1.60
C GLY A 51 14.42 15.71 -1.44
N LYS A 52 13.92 16.71 -0.71
CA LYS A 52 14.65 17.94 -0.39
C LYS A 52 15.88 17.66 0.48
N VAL A 53 15.75 16.86 1.53
CA VAL A 53 16.89 16.49 2.40
C VAL A 53 17.95 15.74 1.61
N LEU A 54 17.54 14.78 0.77
CA LEU A 54 18.46 14.02 -0.08
C LEU A 54 19.15 14.90 -1.13
N ALA A 55 18.43 15.85 -1.73
CA ALA A 55 19.00 16.75 -2.72
C ALA A 55 20.06 17.68 -2.11
N ILE A 56 19.79 18.21 -0.91
CA ILE A 56 20.75 19.02 -0.15
C ILE A 56 21.98 18.19 0.24
N LYS A 57 21.76 16.98 0.78
CA LYS A 57 22.85 16.09 1.21
C LYS A 57 23.82 15.74 0.09
N ASN A 58 23.31 15.53 -1.12
CA ASN A 58 24.12 15.13 -2.28
C ASN A 58 24.55 16.32 -3.16
N GLY A 59 24.28 17.56 -2.74
CA GLY A 59 24.67 18.77 -3.49
C GLY A 59 23.94 18.99 -4.82
N ILE A 60 22.86 18.24 -5.09
CA ILE A 60 22.08 18.28 -6.34
C ILE A 60 20.79 19.11 -6.18
N ASN A 61 20.92 20.26 -5.52
CA ASN A 61 19.81 21.02 -4.98
C ASN A 61 19.05 21.89 -6.01
N THR A 62 18.67 21.31 -7.14
CA THR A 62 17.78 21.95 -8.12
C THR A 62 16.34 21.53 -7.89
N ASP A 63 15.39 22.40 -8.22
CA ASP A 63 13.97 22.08 -8.04
C ASP A 63 13.53 20.88 -8.87
N GLU A 64 14.08 20.73 -10.08
CA GLU A 64 13.83 19.56 -10.92
C GLU A 64 14.29 18.25 -10.26
N ASN A 65 15.47 18.24 -9.64
CA ASN A 65 15.98 17.04 -8.96
C ASN A 65 15.18 16.72 -7.69
N ARG A 66 14.73 17.74 -6.95
CA ARG A 66 13.86 17.53 -5.77
C ARG A 66 12.56 16.86 -6.16
N VAL A 67 11.92 17.34 -7.23
CA VAL A 67 10.67 16.75 -7.75
C VAL A 67 10.90 15.33 -8.27
N ARG A 68 11.96 15.10 -9.05
CA ARG A 68 12.30 13.75 -9.56
C ARG A 68 12.59 12.76 -8.42
N LEU A 69 13.30 13.19 -7.37
CA LEU A 69 13.56 12.35 -6.19
C LEU A 69 12.27 12.05 -5.43
N ALA A 70 11.39 13.03 -5.25
CA ALA A 70 10.11 12.83 -4.58
C ALA A 70 9.23 11.84 -5.34
N ILE A 71 9.15 11.94 -6.68
CA ILE A 71 8.42 10.99 -7.54
C ILE A 71 9.01 9.58 -7.38
N ALA A 72 10.33 9.44 -7.50
CA ALA A 72 10.99 8.15 -7.37
C ALA A 72 10.77 7.51 -5.98
N LEU A 73 10.79 8.32 -4.92
CA LEU A 73 10.49 7.86 -3.55
C LEU A 73 9.03 7.43 -3.40
N PHE A 74 8.10 8.18 -3.98
CA PHE A 74 6.67 7.85 -3.94
C PHE A 74 6.38 6.52 -4.63
N GLU A 75 6.87 6.33 -5.86
CA GLU A 75 6.71 5.09 -6.61
C GLU A 75 7.31 3.88 -5.85
N LYS A 76 8.48 4.07 -5.25
CA LYS A 76 9.13 3.02 -4.45
C LYS A 76 8.38 2.71 -3.17
N ARG A 77 7.91 3.72 -2.42
CA ARG A 77 7.12 3.50 -1.21
C ARG A 77 5.81 2.75 -1.51
N ALA A 78 5.10 3.16 -2.56
CA ALA A 78 3.88 2.49 -3.00
C ALA A 78 4.13 1.00 -3.36
N SER A 79 5.24 0.71 -4.04
CA SER A 79 5.56 -0.65 -4.51
C SER A 79 6.12 -1.57 -3.40
N HIS A 80 6.96 -1.04 -2.52
CA HIS A 80 7.72 -1.86 -1.55
C HIS A 80 6.98 -2.07 -0.22
N LEU A 81 5.93 -1.31 0.08
CA LEU A 81 5.16 -1.47 1.32
C LEU A 81 4.53 -2.87 1.42
N VAL A 82 4.00 -3.40 0.31
CA VAL A 82 3.41 -4.74 0.25
C VAL A 82 4.48 -5.81 0.49
N PHE A 83 5.63 -5.69 -0.18
CA PHE A 83 6.76 -6.60 0.00
C PHE A 83 7.23 -6.69 1.46
N TRP A 84 7.36 -5.56 2.16
CA TRP A 84 7.73 -5.55 3.58
C TRP A 84 6.65 -6.16 4.48
N LYS A 85 5.37 -5.92 4.17
CA LYS A 85 4.24 -6.53 4.91
C LYS A 85 4.23 -8.05 4.74
N GLU A 86 4.41 -8.55 3.52
CA GLU A 86 4.49 -9.98 3.23
C GLU A 86 5.69 -10.63 3.89
N SER A 87 6.86 -9.99 3.83
CA SER A 87 8.08 -10.49 4.48
C SER A 87 7.90 -10.61 5.99
N LYS A 88 7.33 -9.59 6.64
CA LYS A 88 7.06 -9.60 8.08
C LYS A 88 5.95 -10.60 8.47
N ALA A 89 4.95 -10.80 7.61
CA ALA A 89 3.93 -11.82 7.81
C ALA A 89 4.53 -13.24 7.72
N LYS A 90 5.45 -13.45 6.78
CA LYS A 90 6.21 -14.70 6.64
C LYS A 90 7.11 -14.96 7.85
N GLU A 91 7.86 -13.96 8.32
CA GLU A 91 8.66 -14.08 9.55
C GLU A 91 7.81 -14.50 10.75
N LYS A 92 6.65 -13.87 10.96
CA LYS A 92 5.72 -14.24 12.04
C LYS A 92 5.15 -15.64 11.89
N PHE A 93 4.87 -16.07 10.66
CA PHE A 93 4.45 -17.43 10.37
C PHE A 93 5.57 -18.41 10.71
N ASP A 94 6.78 -18.16 10.21
CA ASP A 94 7.95 -19.01 10.44
C ASP A 94 8.31 -19.09 11.94
N GLU A 95 8.18 -18.00 12.71
CA GLU A 95 8.34 -18.03 14.17
C GLU A 95 7.27 -18.85 14.90
N LYS A 96 6.01 -18.76 14.46
CA LYS A 96 4.88 -19.47 15.08
C LYS A 96 4.93 -20.98 14.80
N TYR A 97 5.54 -21.40 13.70
CA TYR A 97 5.62 -22.80 13.27
C TYR A 97 7.04 -23.38 13.29
N LYS A 98 8.00 -22.69 13.91
CA LYS A 98 9.31 -23.27 14.23
C LYS A 98 9.13 -24.37 15.28
N HIS A 99 9.26 -25.61 14.83
CA HIS A 99 9.52 -26.80 15.65
C HIS A 99 10.92 -26.76 16.26
#